data_AF-A0A6I0DRN2-F1
#
_entry.id   AF-A0A6I0DRN2-F1
#
_cell.length_a   1.000
_cell.length_b   1.000
_cell.length_c   1.000
_cell.angle_alpha   90.00
_cell.angle_beta   90.00
_cell.angle_gamma   90.00
#
_symmetry.space_group_name_H-M   'P 1'
#
loop_
_entity.id
_entity.type
_entity.pdbx_description
1 polymer ?
#
loop_
_entity_poly.entity_id
_entity_poly.type
_entity_poly.pdbx_seq_one_letter_code
_entity_poly.pdbx_strand_id
1 'polypeptide(L)'
;MHKFKPGDPGVYDAGQLQDFISSLPTDEEQYHTIVLLNHLTGLGNFVNEYAAAIALHAHVVELHAHIDALEALSDKLTSNKKRHCLKLWDDMAGREAAMTVYHFAQTLTAIRSSIGRSVTLSESADHSKLREAFQRLQKDFPNYDLARNSVGHRGETANLLETAKRHGVNRGDHIQYLSGSMQNDAYVCTFKGKELRVELTEIRRHCLSEITSIVYAAFPPLEGKLPPMD
;
A
#
# COMPACT_ATOMS: atom_id res chain seq x y z
N MET A 1 -19.09 -19.60 14.07
CA MET A 1 -18.71 -18.33 13.44
C MET A 1 -18.01 -17.50 14.51
N HIS A 2 -16.69 -17.30 14.41
CA HIS A 2 -15.98 -16.44 15.36
C HIS A 2 -16.50 -15.00 15.19
N LYS A 3 -16.95 -14.37 16.27
CA LYS A 3 -17.32 -12.95 16.29
C LYS A 3 -16.15 -12.18 16.90
N PHE A 4 -15.53 -11.33 16.10
CA PHE A 4 -14.56 -10.35 16.55
C PHE A 4 -15.26 -9.24 17.36
N LYS A 5 -14.63 -8.77 18.42
CA LYS A 5 -15.11 -7.69 19.29
C LYS A 5 -14.20 -6.47 19.17
N PRO A 6 -14.75 -5.24 19.27
CA PRO A 6 -13.96 -4.04 19.54
C PRO A 6 -12.86 -4.28 20.59
N GLY A 7 -11.61 -3.96 20.23
CA GLY A 7 -10.46 -4.15 21.11
C GLY A 7 -9.75 -5.51 20.98
N ASP A 8 -10.31 -6.47 20.23
CA ASP A 8 -9.52 -7.63 19.78
C ASP A 8 -8.38 -7.13 18.87
N PRO A 9 -7.21 -7.82 18.81
CA PRO A 9 -6.12 -7.46 17.92
C PRO A 9 -6.61 -7.31 16.46
N GLY A 10 -6.34 -6.15 15.85
CA GLY A 10 -6.78 -5.83 14.49
C GLY A 10 -8.24 -5.36 14.37
N VAL A 11 -8.98 -5.19 15.48
CA VAL A 11 -10.39 -4.78 15.48
C VAL A 11 -10.56 -3.42 16.13
N TYR A 12 -10.64 -2.38 15.31
CA TYR A 12 -10.81 -1.00 15.73
C TYR A 12 -12.29 -0.57 15.71
N ASP A 13 -12.72 0.15 16.75
CA ASP A 13 -14.07 0.66 16.90
C ASP A 13 -14.15 2.15 16.58
N ALA A 14 -14.63 2.46 15.38
CA ALA A 14 -14.84 3.83 14.94
C ALA A 14 -15.86 4.60 15.80
N GLY A 15 -16.72 3.91 16.57
CA GLY A 15 -17.66 4.52 17.50
C GLY A 15 -16.99 5.37 18.59
N GLN A 16 -15.72 5.10 18.91
CA GLN A 16 -14.94 5.89 19.87
C GLN A 16 -14.72 7.35 19.45
N LEU A 17 -14.89 7.65 18.15
CA LEU A 17 -14.77 9.01 17.62
C LEU A 17 -16.10 9.77 17.65
N GLN A 18 -17.23 9.12 17.95
CA GLN A 18 -18.55 9.72 17.85
C GLN A 18 -18.72 10.91 18.80
N ASP A 19 -18.26 10.78 20.04
CA ASP A 19 -18.33 11.87 21.02
C ASP A 19 -17.53 13.10 20.57
N PHE A 20 -16.37 12.88 19.95
CA PHE A 20 -15.58 13.97 19.37
C PHE A 20 -16.30 14.63 18.19
N ILE A 21 -16.84 13.84 17.27
CA ILE A 21 -17.58 14.35 16.11
C ILE A 21 -18.78 15.18 16.59
N SER A 22 -19.58 14.64 17.50
CA SER A 22 -20.77 15.32 18.03
C SER A 22 -20.45 16.60 18.83
N SER A 23 -19.19 16.82 19.21
CA SER A 23 -18.75 18.06 19.87
C SER A 23 -18.42 19.21 18.89
N LEU A 24 -18.35 18.94 17.59
CA LEU A 24 -17.99 19.94 16.58
C LEU A 24 -19.14 20.93 16.33
N PRO A 25 -18.82 22.21 16.07
CA PRO A 25 -19.79 23.31 16.15
C PRO A 25 -20.84 23.33 15.04
N THR A 26 -20.59 22.67 13.90
CA THR A 26 -21.51 22.65 12.75
C THR A 26 -21.59 21.26 12.11
N ASP A 27 -22.74 20.94 11.51
CA ASP A 27 -22.91 19.69 10.76
C ASP A 27 -21.93 19.58 9.58
N GLU A 28 -21.65 20.69 8.90
CA GLU A 28 -20.69 20.72 7.78
C GLU A 28 -19.28 20.31 8.24
N GLU A 29 -18.83 20.87 9.37
CA GLU A 29 -17.55 20.49 9.97
C GLU A 29 -17.54 19.03 10.46
N GLN A 30 -18.66 18.53 10.98
CA GLN A 30 -18.81 17.11 11.33
C GLN A 30 -18.59 16.22 10.10
N TYR A 31 -19.25 16.52 8.96
CA TYR A 31 -19.09 15.75 7.74
C TYR A 31 -17.65 15.77 7.21
N HIS A 32 -17.02 16.94 7.17
CA HIS A 32 -15.61 17.05 6.75
C HIS A 32 -14.67 16.29 7.69
N THR A 33 -14.93 16.34 8.99
CA THR A 33 -14.16 15.60 9.99
C THR A 33 -14.35 14.10 9.84
N ILE A 34 -15.56 13.60 9.58
CA ILE A 34 -15.81 12.18 9.29
C ILE A 34 -14.98 11.70 8.09
N VAL A 35 -14.97 12.47 6.99
CA VAL A 35 -14.17 12.13 5.80
C VAL A 35 -12.68 12.09 6.13
N LEU A 36 -12.18 13.06 6.90
CA LEU A 36 -10.79 13.09 7.35
C LEU A 36 -10.44 11.90 8.25
N LEU A 37 -11.33 11.54 9.19
CA LEU A 37 -11.18 10.38 10.06
C LEU A 37 -11.16 9.07 9.27
N ASN A 38 -12.02 8.93 8.27
CA ASN A 38 -12.00 7.77 7.37
C ASN A 38 -10.65 7.64 6.64
N HIS A 39 -10.07 8.76 6.20
CA HIS A 39 -8.74 8.75 5.60
C HIS A 39 -7.64 8.38 6.61
N LEU A 40 -7.70 8.91 7.84
CA LEU A 40 -6.76 8.56 8.90
C LEU A 40 -6.81 7.06 9.20
N THR A 41 -8.00 6.50 9.44
CA THR A 41 -8.17 5.05 9.63
C THR A 41 -7.73 4.24 8.42
N GLY A 42 -7.92 4.80 7.21
CA GLY A 42 -7.50 4.17 5.96
C GLY A 42 -5.99 3.95 5.88
N LEU A 43 -5.16 4.84 6.45
CA LEU A 43 -3.71 4.64 6.49
C LEU A 43 -3.33 3.35 7.21
N GLY A 44 -3.94 3.08 8.37
CA GLY A 44 -3.76 1.82 9.10
C GLY A 44 -4.21 0.59 8.31
N ASN A 45 -5.33 0.70 7.57
CA ASN A 45 -5.79 -0.39 6.70
C ASN A 45 -4.78 -0.71 5.61
N PHE A 46 -4.17 0.30 4.98
CA PHE A 46 -3.12 0.09 3.98
C PHE A 46 -1.87 -0.60 4.56
N VAL A 47 -1.50 -0.34 5.83
CA VAL A 47 -0.42 -1.09 6.49
C VAL A 47 -0.77 -2.59 6.57
N ASN A 48 -2.02 -2.91 6.91
CA ASN A 48 -2.51 -4.29 7.01
C ASN A 48 -2.65 -4.96 5.63
N GLU A 49 -3.11 -4.24 4.61
CA GLU A 49 -3.13 -4.72 3.23
C GLU A 49 -1.71 -5.05 2.73
N TYR A 50 -0.73 -4.21 3.08
CA TYR A 50 0.67 -4.48 2.76
C TYR A 50 1.18 -5.75 3.48
N ALA A 51 0.80 -5.94 4.75
CA ALA A 51 1.10 -7.16 5.50
C ALA A 51 0.50 -8.40 4.83
N ALA A 52 -0.74 -8.30 4.35
CA ALA A 52 -1.41 -9.39 3.63
C ALA A 52 -0.68 -9.74 2.32
N ALA A 53 -0.16 -8.73 1.60
CA ALA A 53 0.66 -8.96 0.41
C ALA A 53 1.97 -9.69 0.74
N ILE A 54 2.67 -9.31 1.82
CA ILE A 54 3.87 -10.01 2.30
C ILE A 54 3.55 -11.47 2.66
N ALA A 55 2.46 -11.69 3.40
CA ALA A 55 2.03 -13.03 3.80
C ALA A 55 1.70 -13.92 2.59
N LEU A 56 1.04 -13.37 1.56
CA LEU A 56 0.76 -14.10 0.32
C LEU A 56 2.05 -14.48 -0.42
N HIS A 57 3.00 -13.55 -0.52
CA HIS A 57 4.31 -13.82 -1.13
C HIS A 57 5.06 -14.93 -0.38
N ALA A 58 5.17 -14.83 0.95
CA ALA A 58 5.81 -15.85 1.78
C ALA A 58 5.16 -17.22 1.61
N HIS A 59 3.82 -17.27 1.57
CA HIS A 59 3.10 -18.51 1.34
C HIS A 59 3.37 -19.11 -0.05
N VAL A 60 3.48 -18.27 -1.09
CA VAL A 60 3.85 -18.75 -2.43
C VAL A 60 5.27 -19.33 -2.45
N VAL A 61 6.22 -18.73 -1.73
CA VAL A 61 7.59 -19.27 -1.59
C VAL A 61 7.57 -20.65 -0.93
N GLU A 62 6.81 -20.82 0.15
CA GLU A 62 6.63 -22.12 0.81
C GLU A 62 6.01 -23.15 -0.13
N LEU A 63 4.97 -22.78 -0.89
CA LEU A 63 4.32 -23.66 -1.86
C LEU A 63 5.26 -24.08 -2.99
N HIS A 64 6.14 -23.20 -3.47
CA HIS A 64 7.16 -23.57 -4.45
C HIS A 64 8.07 -24.68 -3.92
N ALA A 65 8.59 -24.53 -2.68
CA ALA A 65 9.44 -25.55 -2.06
C ALA A 65 8.72 -26.91 -1.93
N HIS A 66 7.43 -26.90 -1.58
CA HIS A 66 6.63 -28.13 -1.51
C HIS A 66 6.43 -28.79 -2.89
N ILE A 67 6.20 -28.01 -3.95
CA ILE A 67 6.04 -28.55 -5.31
C ILE A 67 7.34 -29.15 -5.82
N ASP A 68 8.47 -28.47 -5.60
CA ASP A 68 9.79 -28.96 -6.00
C ASP A 68 10.12 -30.30 -5.31
N ALA A 69 9.75 -30.45 -4.04
CA ALA A 69 9.91 -31.70 -3.30
C ALA A 69 9.05 -32.86 -3.84
N LEU A 70 7.90 -32.57 -4.47
CA LEU A 70 6.95 -33.55 -4.99
C LEU A 70 7.16 -33.87 -6.49
N GLU A 71 8.11 -33.22 -7.15
CA GLU A 71 8.25 -33.25 -8.61
C GLU A 71 8.56 -34.64 -9.18
N ALA A 72 9.10 -35.55 -8.36
CA ALA A 72 9.33 -36.95 -8.73
C ALA A 72 8.03 -37.77 -8.96
N LEU A 73 6.87 -37.26 -8.55
CA LEU A 73 5.60 -38.00 -8.54
C LEU A 73 4.52 -37.43 -9.48
N SER A 74 4.79 -36.30 -10.14
CA SER A 74 3.81 -35.56 -10.96
C SER A 74 4.11 -35.71 -12.45
N ASP A 75 3.06 -35.76 -13.28
CA ASP A 75 3.24 -35.54 -14.72
C ASP A 75 3.68 -34.08 -14.99
N LYS A 76 4.41 -33.89 -16.10
CA LYS A 76 5.02 -32.61 -16.47
C LYS A 76 3.99 -31.50 -16.71
N LEU A 77 2.82 -31.82 -17.25
CA LEU A 77 1.79 -30.82 -17.54
C LEU A 77 1.18 -30.28 -16.25
N THR A 78 0.90 -31.16 -15.28
CA THR A 78 0.41 -30.77 -13.96
C THR A 78 1.44 -29.91 -13.22
N SER A 79 2.73 -30.27 -13.26
CA SER A 79 3.80 -29.45 -12.65
C SER A 79 3.84 -28.04 -13.26
N ASN A 80 3.86 -27.94 -14.59
CA ASN A 80 3.88 -26.65 -15.29
C ASN A 80 2.67 -25.76 -14.93
N LYS A 81 1.46 -26.34 -14.86
CA LYS A 81 0.24 -25.59 -14.48
C LYS A 81 0.34 -25.03 -13.06
N LYS A 82 0.82 -25.84 -12.10
CA LYS A 82 0.97 -25.38 -10.71
C LYS A 82 2.03 -24.28 -10.59
N ARG A 83 3.20 -24.45 -11.22
CA ARG A 83 4.26 -23.42 -11.26
C ARG A 83 3.74 -22.11 -11.87
N HIS A 84 2.99 -22.19 -12.97
CA HIS A 84 2.39 -20.99 -13.56
C HIS A 84 1.38 -20.31 -12.62
N CYS A 85 0.52 -21.08 -11.96
CA CYS A 85 -0.44 -20.55 -10.97
C CYS A 85 0.27 -19.84 -9.82
N LEU A 86 1.30 -20.46 -9.24
CA LEU A 86 2.07 -19.86 -8.15
C LEU A 86 2.75 -18.57 -8.58
N LYS A 87 3.35 -18.53 -9.77
CA LYS A 87 3.88 -17.29 -10.34
C LYS A 87 2.81 -16.19 -10.43
N LEU A 88 1.60 -16.51 -10.88
CA LEU A 88 0.53 -15.53 -10.98
C LEU A 88 0.07 -15.01 -9.61
N TRP A 89 0.04 -15.88 -8.59
CA TRP A 89 -0.25 -15.48 -7.21
C TRP A 89 0.85 -14.60 -6.63
N ASP A 90 2.11 -14.90 -6.94
CA ASP A 90 3.24 -14.06 -6.54
C ASP A 90 3.13 -12.67 -7.18
N ASP A 91 2.90 -12.63 -8.49
CA ASP A 91 2.69 -11.37 -9.20
C ASP A 91 1.44 -10.62 -8.69
N MET A 92 0.42 -11.31 -8.14
CA MET A 92 -0.72 -10.68 -7.47
C MET A 92 -0.30 -10.00 -6.17
N ALA A 93 0.46 -10.69 -5.31
CA ALA A 93 1.01 -10.10 -4.09
C ALA A 93 1.80 -8.82 -4.40
N GLY A 94 2.66 -8.87 -5.41
CA GLY A 94 3.44 -7.71 -5.84
C GLY A 94 2.62 -6.54 -6.34
N ARG A 95 1.55 -6.81 -7.11
CA ARG A 95 0.62 -5.77 -7.58
C ARG A 95 -0.14 -5.13 -6.43
N GLU A 96 -0.60 -5.95 -5.49
CA GLU A 96 -1.32 -5.48 -4.30
C GLU A 96 -0.43 -4.53 -3.50
N ALA A 97 0.78 -4.97 -3.12
CA ALA A 97 1.74 -4.14 -2.41
C ALA A 97 2.03 -2.80 -3.12
N ALA A 98 2.19 -2.81 -4.45
CA ALA A 98 2.41 -1.59 -5.23
C ALA A 98 1.19 -0.65 -5.22
N MET A 99 -0.02 -1.18 -5.37
CA MET A 99 -1.25 -0.39 -5.33
C MET A 99 -1.56 0.13 -3.93
N THR A 100 -1.31 -0.66 -2.89
CA THR A 100 -1.41 -0.24 -1.48
C THR A 100 -0.55 0.98 -1.21
N VAL A 101 0.73 0.99 -1.64
CA VAL A 101 1.61 2.16 -1.46
C VAL A 101 1.08 3.38 -2.23
N TYR A 102 0.55 3.19 -3.44
CA TYR A 102 -0.08 4.28 -4.20
C TYR A 102 -1.30 4.84 -3.46
N HIS A 103 -2.21 3.99 -3.00
CA HIS A 103 -3.42 4.40 -2.29
C HIS A 103 -3.11 5.05 -0.94
N PHE A 104 -2.10 4.56 -0.22
CA PHE A 104 -1.55 5.20 0.96
C PHE A 104 -1.12 6.65 0.66
N ALA A 105 -0.34 6.83 -0.42
CA ALA A 105 0.13 8.15 -0.84
C ALA A 105 -1.00 9.11 -1.24
N GLN A 106 -2.00 8.61 -1.97
CA GLN A 106 -3.18 9.40 -2.33
C GLN A 106 -3.98 9.79 -1.08
N THR A 107 -4.11 8.89 -0.11
CA THR A 107 -4.82 9.14 1.15
C THR A 107 -4.10 10.18 1.99
N LEU A 108 -2.78 10.11 2.10
CA LEU A 108 -1.97 11.14 2.76
C LEU A 108 -2.10 12.51 2.07
N THR A 109 -2.15 12.52 0.74
CA THR A 109 -2.39 13.76 -0.02
C THR A 109 -3.79 14.31 0.24
N ALA A 110 -4.81 13.45 0.29
CA ALA A 110 -6.18 13.82 0.60
C ALA A 110 -6.30 14.43 2.00
N ILE A 111 -5.69 13.82 3.02
CA ILE A 111 -5.60 14.35 4.40
C ILE A 111 -5.06 15.78 4.38
N ARG A 112 -3.90 15.99 3.76
CA ARG A 112 -3.25 17.31 3.69
C ARG A 112 -4.10 18.37 2.97
N SER A 113 -4.83 17.97 1.93
CA SER A 113 -5.64 18.90 1.14
C SER A 113 -7.01 19.21 1.75
N SER A 114 -7.52 18.31 2.60
CA SER A 114 -8.87 18.40 3.18
C SER A 114 -8.88 18.90 4.62
N ILE A 115 -7.75 18.86 5.33
CA ILE A 115 -7.66 19.23 6.74
C ILE A 115 -8.23 20.63 7.03
N GLY A 116 -7.99 21.62 6.17
CA GLY A 116 -8.50 22.99 6.35
C GLY A 116 -10.04 23.10 6.27
N ARG A 117 -10.75 22.04 5.88
CA ARG A 117 -12.22 21.97 5.92
C ARG A 117 -12.77 21.52 7.27
N SER A 118 -11.92 20.97 8.15
CA SER A 118 -12.22 20.72 9.55
C SER A 118 -11.47 21.75 10.38
N VAL A 119 -12.11 22.89 10.67
CA VAL A 119 -11.46 24.06 11.29
C VAL A 119 -10.84 23.67 12.63
N THR A 120 -11.60 22.99 13.49
CA THR A 120 -11.17 22.53 14.82
C THR A 120 -9.93 21.64 14.74
N LEU A 121 -9.94 20.64 13.85
CA LEU A 121 -8.75 19.78 13.70
C LEU A 121 -7.59 20.54 13.07
N SER A 122 -7.83 21.37 12.06
CA SER A 122 -6.78 22.14 11.39
C SER A 122 -6.07 23.11 12.32
N GLU A 123 -6.78 23.77 13.23
CA GLU A 123 -6.18 24.70 14.20
C GLU A 123 -5.28 23.99 15.21
N SER A 124 -5.64 22.75 15.57
CA SER A 124 -4.87 21.91 16.50
C SER A 124 -3.76 21.08 15.85
N ALA A 125 -3.74 21.00 14.51
CA ALA A 125 -2.90 20.05 13.81
C ALA A 125 -1.45 20.52 13.68
N ASP A 126 -0.52 19.58 13.86
CA ASP A 126 0.89 19.80 13.59
C ASP A 126 1.19 19.59 12.09
N HIS A 127 1.08 20.66 11.32
CA HIS A 127 1.39 20.65 9.89
C HIS A 127 2.85 20.28 9.57
N SER A 128 3.78 20.42 10.53
CA SER A 128 5.17 20.04 10.33
C SER A 128 5.31 18.51 10.26
N LYS A 129 4.60 17.77 11.12
CA LYS A 129 4.53 16.30 11.07
C LYS A 129 3.88 15.79 9.79
N LEU A 130 2.81 16.43 9.30
CA LEU A 130 2.21 16.06 8.01
C LEU A 130 3.19 16.23 6.84
N ARG A 131 4.02 17.28 6.90
CA ARG A 131 5.09 17.49 5.91
C ARG A 131 6.19 16.45 6.03
N GLU A 132 6.62 16.14 7.24
CA GLU A 132 7.61 15.10 7.55
C GLU A 132 7.15 13.73 7.03
N ALA A 133 5.93 13.31 7.37
CA ALA A 133 5.34 12.05 6.91
C ALA A 133 5.37 11.94 5.37
N PHE A 134 5.01 13.02 4.67
CA PHE A 134 5.02 13.04 3.21
C PHE A 134 6.44 12.96 2.63
N GLN A 135 7.41 13.67 3.23
CA GLN A 135 8.82 13.58 2.83
C GLN A 135 9.37 12.17 3.05
N ARG A 136 9.01 11.53 4.17
CA ARG A 136 9.41 10.17 4.49
C ARG A 136 8.83 9.17 3.50
N LEU A 137 7.55 9.29 3.15
CA LEU A 137 6.91 8.49 2.11
C LEU A 137 7.65 8.60 0.76
N GLN A 138 7.99 9.82 0.32
CA GLN A 138 8.70 10.02 -0.94
C GLN A 138 10.11 9.42 -0.93
N LYS A 139 10.79 9.46 0.23
CA LYS A 139 12.12 8.89 0.41
C LYS A 139 12.07 7.36 0.41
N ASP A 140 11.16 6.78 1.18
CA ASP A 140 11.13 5.33 1.42
C ASP A 140 10.47 4.57 0.26
N PHE A 141 9.53 5.21 -0.44
CA PHE A 141 8.78 4.65 -1.58
C PHE A 141 8.90 5.53 -2.82
N PRO A 142 10.10 5.64 -3.42
CA PRO A 142 10.28 6.46 -4.61
C PRO A 142 9.41 5.95 -5.77
N ASN A 143 8.94 6.88 -6.61
CA ASN A 143 8.14 6.58 -7.80
C ASN A 143 6.82 5.83 -7.53
N TYR A 144 6.26 5.87 -6.32
CA TYR A 144 4.97 5.22 -5.99
C TYR A 144 3.84 5.61 -6.96
N ASP A 145 3.90 6.80 -7.55
CA ASP A 145 2.91 7.32 -8.50
C ASP A 145 2.85 6.52 -9.80
N LEU A 146 3.93 5.81 -10.13
CA LEU A 146 3.99 4.94 -11.29
C LEU A 146 3.10 3.70 -11.13
N ALA A 147 2.85 3.24 -9.90
CA ALA A 147 2.15 1.98 -9.62
C ALA A 147 0.77 1.92 -10.27
N ARG A 148 -0.04 2.98 -10.17
CA ARG A 148 -1.36 3.03 -10.82
C ARG A 148 -1.28 2.75 -12.31
N ASN A 149 -0.32 3.39 -12.99
CA ASN A 149 -0.21 3.27 -14.43
C ASN A 149 0.42 1.94 -14.85
N SER A 150 1.45 1.51 -14.13
CA SER A 150 2.20 0.30 -14.44
C SER A 150 1.45 -0.98 -14.07
N VAL A 151 0.60 -0.95 -13.04
CA VAL A 151 -0.24 -2.09 -12.62
C VAL A 151 -1.55 -2.12 -13.41
N GLY A 152 -2.20 -0.97 -13.59
CA GLY A 152 -3.52 -0.87 -14.23
C GLY A 152 -3.51 -1.00 -15.76
N HIS A 153 -2.48 -0.51 -16.45
CA HIS A 153 -2.45 -0.42 -17.92
C HIS A 153 -1.41 -1.35 -18.57
N ARG A 154 -1.16 -2.51 -17.96
CA ARG A 154 -0.17 -3.48 -18.43
C ARG A 154 -0.40 -3.95 -19.87
N GLY A 155 -1.66 -4.16 -20.25
CA GLY A 155 -2.03 -4.59 -21.61
C GLY A 155 -1.79 -3.50 -22.67
N GLU A 156 -1.87 -2.23 -22.29
CA GLU A 156 -1.71 -1.10 -23.21
C GLU A 156 -0.23 -0.77 -23.45
N THR A 157 0.62 -0.96 -22.44
CA THR A 157 2.04 -0.54 -22.48
C THR A 157 2.95 -1.46 -23.29
N ALA A 158 2.49 -2.67 -23.64
CA ALA A 158 3.27 -3.66 -24.40
C ALA A 158 2.72 -3.93 -25.81
N ASN A 159 1.81 -3.09 -26.32
CA ASN A 159 1.15 -3.34 -27.61
C ASN A 159 2.06 -3.09 -28.84
N LEU A 160 3.11 -2.28 -28.70
CA LEU A 160 4.06 -1.91 -29.76
C LEU A 160 5.48 -1.78 -29.19
N LEU A 161 6.49 -2.15 -29.98
CA LEU A 161 7.91 -2.06 -29.58
C LEU A 161 8.31 -0.64 -29.14
N GLU A 162 7.85 0.39 -29.85
CA GLU A 162 8.17 1.79 -29.52
C GLU A 162 7.52 2.23 -28.19
N THR A 163 6.34 1.71 -27.86
CA THR A 163 5.69 1.93 -26.56
C THR A 163 6.49 1.25 -25.45
N ALA A 164 6.94 0.01 -25.66
CA ALA A 164 7.79 -0.70 -24.71
C ALA A 164 9.11 0.03 -24.47
N LYS A 165 9.78 0.53 -25.52
CA LYS A 165 11.01 1.34 -25.40
C LYS A 165 10.79 2.63 -24.61
N ARG A 166 9.66 3.32 -24.83
CA ARG A 166 9.28 4.55 -24.09
C ARG A 166 9.10 4.31 -22.60
N HIS A 167 8.62 3.12 -22.23
CA HIS A 167 8.36 2.77 -20.84
C HIS A 167 9.53 2.08 -20.15
N GLY A 168 10.46 1.49 -20.91
CA GLY A 168 11.65 0.83 -20.38
C GLY A 168 12.70 1.78 -19.82
N VAL A 169 13.56 1.25 -18.96
CA VAL A 169 14.70 1.96 -18.37
C VAL A 169 15.98 1.69 -19.15
N ASN A 170 16.86 2.68 -19.24
CA ASN A 170 18.18 2.51 -19.86
C ASN A 170 19.12 1.79 -18.88
N ARG A 171 19.68 0.65 -19.31
CA ARG A 171 20.64 -0.17 -18.55
C ARG A 171 21.97 -0.30 -19.34
N GLY A 172 22.52 0.83 -19.76
CA GLY A 172 23.74 0.88 -20.57
C GLY A 172 23.41 0.72 -22.05
N ASP A 173 23.84 -0.39 -22.65
CA ASP A 173 23.69 -0.62 -24.10
C ASP A 173 22.29 -1.12 -24.52
N HIS A 174 21.37 -1.29 -23.56
CA HIS A 174 20.02 -1.77 -23.85
C HIS A 174 18.94 -1.04 -23.04
N ILE A 175 17.73 -1.04 -23.60
CA ILE A 175 16.52 -0.57 -22.93
C ILE A 175 15.79 -1.80 -22.40
N GLN A 176 15.58 -1.84 -21.08
CA GLN A 176 14.87 -2.93 -20.42
C GLN A 176 13.43 -2.48 -20.09
N TYR A 177 12.46 -3.15 -20.69
CA TYR A 177 11.05 -2.98 -20.35
C TYR A 177 10.57 -4.13 -19.46
N LEU A 178 9.96 -3.79 -18.33
CA LEU A 178 9.35 -4.73 -17.38
C LEU A 178 7.87 -4.38 -17.25
N SER A 179 6.99 -5.20 -17.85
CA SER A 179 5.52 -5.11 -17.69
C SER A 179 5.07 -5.36 -16.24
N GLY A 180 5.97 -5.97 -15.48
CA GLY A 180 5.96 -6.05 -14.04
C GLY A 180 5.89 -7.49 -13.56
N SER A 181 6.76 -7.84 -12.64
CA SER A 181 6.80 -9.17 -12.07
C SER A 181 7.42 -9.13 -10.69
N MET A 182 7.15 -10.16 -9.90
CA MET A 182 7.99 -10.45 -8.75
C MET A 182 9.40 -10.85 -9.22
N GLN A 183 10.40 -10.31 -8.52
CA GLN A 183 11.82 -10.60 -8.67
C GLN A 183 12.40 -10.70 -7.26
N ASN A 184 12.58 -11.94 -6.77
CA ASN A 184 12.84 -12.23 -5.36
C ASN A 184 11.74 -11.57 -4.49
N ASP A 185 12.13 -10.86 -3.44
CA ASP A 185 11.21 -10.20 -2.50
C ASP A 185 10.72 -8.83 -2.99
N ALA A 186 10.73 -8.56 -4.29
CA ALA A 186 10.33 -7.26 -4.83
C ALA A 186 9.51 -7.36 -6.09
N TYR A 187 8.44 -6.57 -6.14
CA TYR A 187 7.72 -6.29 -7.37
C TYR A 187 8.42 -5.17 -8.14
N VAL A 188 8.82 -5.47 -9.37
CA VAL A 188 9.57 -4.53 -10.23
C VAL A 188 8.80 -4.32 -11.52
N CYS A 189 8.63 -3.07 -11.94
CA CYS A 189 8.08 -2.72 -13.25
C CYS A 189 8.65 -1.40 -13.75
N THR A 190 8.51 -1.13 -15.04
CA THR A 190 9.01 0.10 -15.66
C THR A 190 7.88 0.90 -16.28
N PHE A 191 7.84 2.20 -16.04
CA PHE A 191 6.89 3.10 -16.66
C PHE A 191 7.51 4.48 -16.89
N LYS A 192 7.26 5.05 -18.07
CA LYS A 192 7.80 6.37 -18.50
C LYS A 192 9.31 6.53 -18.25
N GLY A 193 10.11 5.51 -18.57
CA GLY A 193 11.57 5.58 -18.42
C GLY A 193 12.07 5.48 -16.97
N LYS A 194 11.18 5.15 -16.02
CA LYS A 194 11.51 4.99 -14.61
C LYS A 194 11.17 3.59 -14.13
N GLU A 195 11.91 3.11 -13.15
CA GLU A 195 11.63 1.86 -12.45
C GLU A 195 10.81 2.14 -11.20
N LEU A 196 9.74 1.38 -11.02
CA LEU A 196 9.09 1.18 -9.74
C LEU A 196 9.60 -0.14 -9.18
N ARG A 197 10.10 -0.07 -7.94
CA ARG A 197 10.51 -1.23 -7.15
C ARG A 197 9.81 -1.16 -5.80
N VAL A 198 9.03 -2.18 -5.46
CA VAL A 198 8.32 -2.29 -4.18
C VAL A 198 8.73 -3.59 -3.52
N GLU A 199 9.40 -3.51 -2.38
CA GLU A 199 9.95 -4.67 -1.66
C GLU A 199 8.94 -5.21 -0.66
N LEU A 200 8.50 -6.46 -0.81
CA LEU A 200 7.53 -7.13 0.05
C LEU A 200 8.23 -7.66 1.30
N THR A 201 8.62 -6.74 2.18
CA THR A 201 9.33 -7.08 3.43
C THR A 201 8.70 -6.39 4.63
N GLU A 202 8.84 -6.99 5.80
CA GLU A 202 8.42 -6.40 7.08
C GLU A 202 9.07 -5.04 7.33
N ILE A 203 10.31 -4.83 6.85
CA ILE A 203 10.98 -3.53 6.94
C ILE A 203 10.17 -2.45 6.21
N ARG A 204 9.68 -2.74 5.00
CA ARG A 204 8.85 -1.78 4.24
C ARG A 204 7.48 -1.59 4.86
N ARG A 205 6.86 -2.65 5.39
CA ARG A 205 5.62 -2.51 6.17
C ARG A 205 5.83 -1.58 7.36
N HIS A 206 6.92 -1.76 8.10
CA HIS A 206 7.28 -0.90 9.23
C HIS A 206 7.46 0.56 8.81
N CYS A 207 8.06 0.85 7.65
CA CYS A 207 8.13 2.22 7.14
C CYS A 207 6.72 2.85 6.94
N LEU A 208 5.74 2.11 6.42
CA LEU A 208 4.35 2.62 6.32
C LEU A 208 3.73 2.84 7.71
N SER A 209 4.00 1.94 8.66
CA SER A 209 3.55 2.05 10.06
C SER A 209 4.14 3.29 10.74
N GLU A 210 5.45 3.55 10.58
CA GLU A 210 6.12 4.76 11.07
C GLU A 210 5.52 6.03 10.46
N ILE A 211 5.31 6.04 9.14
CA ILE A 211 4.70 7.20 8.45
C ILE A 211 3.28 7.44 9.00
N THR A 212 2.50 6.38 9.21
CA THR A 212 1.15 6.47 9.79
C THR A 212 1.18 7.02 11.21
N SER A 213 2.13 6.55 12.02
CA SER A 213 2.35 7.04 13.39
C SER A 213 2.70 8.53 13.43
N ILE A 214 3.54 9.00 12.49
CA ILE A 214 3.85 10.44 12.35
C ILE A 214 2.58 11.23 11.98
N VAL A 215 1.75 10.70 11.07
CA VAL A 215 0.48 11.33 10.69
C VAL A 215 -0.48 11.40 11.88
N TYR A 216 -0.64 10.32 12.63
CA TYR A 216 -1.52 10.30 13.82
C TYR A 216 -1.05 11.29 14.88
N ALA A 217 0.26 11.36 15.12
CA ALA A 217 0.85 12.33 16.04
C ALA A 217 0.65 13.79 15.60
N ALA A 218 0.20 14.04 14.36
CA ALA A 218 -0.17 15.38 13.90
C ALA A 218 -1.56 15.85 14.39
N PHE A 219 -2.34 14.98 15.04
CA PHE A 219 -3.70 15.28 15.50
C PHE A 219 -3.87 15.01 17.01
N PRO A 220 -3.35 15.88 17.90
CA PRO A 220 -3.44 15.70 19.35
C PRO A 220 -4.87 15.42 19.90
N PRO A 221 -5.96 16.04 19.38
CA PRO A 221 -7.31 15.73 19.86
C PRO A 221 -7.78 14.28 19.63
N LEU A 222 -7.08 13.55 18.77
CA LEU A 222 -7.36 12.17 18.38
C LEU A 222 -6.41 11.16 19.04
N GLU A 223 -5.51 11.60 19.92
CA GLU A 223 -4.58 10.72 20.62
C GLU A 223 -5.33 9.62 21.38
N GLY A 224 -4.89 8.37 21.20
CA GLY A 224 -5.53 7.19 21.79
C GLY A 224 -6.88 6.81 21.19
N LYS A 225 -7.40 7.59 20.23
CA LYS A 225 -8.67 7.32 19.55
C LYS A 225 -8.49 6.77 18.15
N LEU A 226 -7.29 6.73 17.58
CA LEU A 226 -7.02 6.13 16.27
C LEU A 226 -6.53 4.69 16.41
N PRO A 227 -6.63 3.84 15.36
CA PRO A 227 -6.14 2.47 15.42
C PRO A 227 -4.68 2.42 15.89
N PRO A 228 -4.29 1.49 16.78
CA PRO A 228 -2.89 1.35 17.17
C PRO A 228 -2.05 0.89 15.98
N MET A 229 -0.83 1.42 15.88
CA MET A 229 0.16 1.02 14.87
C MET A 229 1.20 0.13 15.53
N ASP A 230 1.18 -1.16 15.17
CA ASP A 230 2.11 -2.21 15.63
C ASP A 230 3.16 -2.58 14.55
#